data_AF-A0AAE1XWF3-F1
#
_entry.id   AF-A0AAE1XWF3-F1
#
_cell.length_a   1.000
_cell.length_b   1.000
_cell.length_c   1.000
_cell.angle_alpha   90.00
_cell.angle_beta   90.00
_cell.angle_gamma   90.00
#
_symmetry.space_group_name_H-M   'P 1'
#
loop_
_entity.id
_entity.type
_entity.pdbx_description
1 polymer ?
#
loop_
_entity_poly.entity_id
_entity_poly.type
_entity_poly.pdbx_seq_one_letter_code
_entity_poly.pdbx_strand_id
1 'polypeptide(L)'
;MASQSHQLHFILFPFMAPGHMNPMIDIAKLLAHRGVVVSIITTPQNSSRFGSTVARAVRAGLQINLVEIRFPSVEVGLPEGCENLDTLPSLNMATNFFDALNLLQKEVEQVFDEMKPRPSCLISDKALPWTSQIAEKFHIPRIVFHGTSCFSLLCSHNTTASQILDKLNSDSDYFEVPNLPDRIKLRKSQVTVSTIRNPAALKDLIEQIRAAEKTSYGEVVNSFQELEAEYVKEYSKVKGEKVWCIGPVCLCNKDSLDLADRGNWAAIDKQNCLKWLDSHEPRSVVYANLGSLARLTVEQVTELALGLEESNRPFIWALGGDKSGALEGWISENGFEERTKNRGLLIRGWAPQLLILSHQATGGFLTHCGWNSTVEGISAGVPMVTWPLFADQFHNEKLVMEVLRIGVSLGVEVAVKWGEEEKVGVVVKKDDVKKALDLLMDEEGKEMRRKVRELGEMATKAVEEGGSSHANMTLLIEEIIAKSNHGGFSLN
;
A
#
# COMPACT_ATOMS: atom_id res chain seq x y z
N MET A 1 -41.46 11.90 -18.50
CA MET A 1 -40.68 12.67 -17.51
C MET A 1 -39.44 11.85 -17.22
N ALA A 2 -38.27 12.28 -17.70
CA ALA A 2 -37.02 11.60 -17.42
C ALA A 2 -36.76 11.71 -15.90
N SER A 3 -36.54 10.59 -15.22
CA SER A 3 -36.11 10.63 -13.82
C SER A 3 -34.80 11.42 -13.76
N GLN A 4 -34.71 12.38 -12.84
CA GLN A 4 -33.40 12.93 -12.47
C GLN A 4 -32.57 11.75 -11.96
N SER A 5 -31.61 11.26 -12.76
CA SER A 5 -30.63 10.32 -12.25
C SER A 5 -29.90 11.04 -11.12
N HIS A 6 -30.08 10.61 -9.87
CA HIS A 6 -29.28 11.11 -8.76
C HIS A 6 -27.83 10.80 -9.09
N GLN A 7 -27.07 11.84 -9.43
CA GLN A 7 -25.65 11.72 -9.73
C GLN A 7 -24.94 11.32 -8.44
N LEU A 8 -24.43 10.08 -8.38
CA LEU A 8 -23.70 9.60 -7.22
C LEU A 8 -22.44 10.41 -6.98
N HIS A 9 -22.19 10.74 -5.72
CA HIS A 9 -20.99 11.45 -5.30
C HIS A 9 -20.26 10.67 -4.21
N PHE A 10 -19.10 10.12 -4.53
CA PHE A 10 -18.27 9.37 -3.61
C PHE A 10 -17.14 10.26 -3.10
N ILE A 11 -16.97 10.28 -1.78
CA ILE A 11 -15.88 11.00 -1.13
C ILE A 11 -14.82 9.98 -0.76
N LEU A 12 -13.59 10.20 -1.22
CA LEU A 12 -12.44 9.38 -0.86
C LEU A 12 -11.55 10.18 0.07
N PHE A 13 -11.21 9.59 1.22
CA PHE A 13 -10.34 10.23 2.19
C PHE A 13 -9.21 9.28 2.64
N PRO A 14 -8.06 9.33 1.95
CA PRO A 14 -6.92 8.50 2.26
C PRO A 14 -6.17 8.99 3.50
N PHE A 15 -5.52 8.07 4.20
CA PHE A 15 -4.43 8.42 5.10
C PHE A 15 -3.28 9.00 4.29
N MET A 16 -2.66 10.09 4.78
CA MET A 16 -1.61 10.86 4.08
C MET A 16 -0.25 10.13 4.08
N ALA A 17 -0.23 8.94 3.49
CA ALA A 17 0.93 8.11 3.21
C ALA A 17 0.80 7.53 1.79
N PRO A 18 1.88 7.38 1.01
CA PRO A 18 1.79 6.94 -0.38
C PRO A 18 1.12 5.57 -0.52
N GLY A 19 1.32 4.68 0.45
CA GLY A 19 0.69 3.36 0.47
C GLY A 19 -0.85 3.38 0.55
N HIS A 20 -1.45 4.52 0.90
CA HIS A 20 -2.91 4.66 1.03
C HIS A 20 -3.47 5.60 -0.04
N MET A 21 -2.78 6.71 -0.30
CA MET A 21 -3.20 7.66 -1.33
C MET A 21 -3.13 7.07 -2.73
N ASN A 22 -2.02 6.41 -3.11
CA ASN A 22 -1.86 5.87 -4.47
C ASN A 22 -3.01 4.93 -4.87
N PRO A 23 -3.35 3.88 -4.09
CA PRO A 23 -4.49 3.03 -4.43
C PRO A 23 -5.83 3.77 -4.33
N MET A 24 -6.02 4.75 -3.44
CA MET A 24 -7.25 5.55 -3.43
C MET A 24 -7.41 6.44 -4.67
N ILE A 25 -6.34 7.03 -5.20
CA ILE A 25 -6.38 7.73 -6.50
C ILE A 25 -6.79 6.76 -7.61
N ASP A 26 -6.25 5.53 -7.60
CA ASP A 26 -6.62 4.50 -8.57
C ASP A 26 -8.10 4.09 -8.43
N ILE A 27 -8.60 3.93 -7.20
CA ILE A 27 -10.02 3.67 -6.91
C ILE A 27 -10.89 4.83 -7.43
N ALA A 28 -10.47 6.08 -7.23
CA ALA A 28 -11.17 7.26 -7.74
C ALA A 28 -11.32 7.20 -9.27
N LYS A 29 -10.26 6.85 -9.99
CA LYS A 29 -10.30 6.65 -11.46
C LYS A 29 -11.30 5.55 -11.83
N LEU A 30 -11.25 4.40 -11.14
CA LEU A 30 -12.14 3.26 -11.41
C LEU A 30 -13.62 3.58 -11.15
N LEU A 31 -13.93 4.35 -10.11
CA LEU A 31 -15.29 4.83 -9.83
C LEU A 31 -15.74 5.85 -10.88
N ALA A 32 -14.88 6.81 -11.23
CA ALA A 32 -15.21 7.85 -12.19
C ALA A 32 -15.43 7.31 -13.61
N HIS A 33 -14.71 6.25 -14.00
CA HIS A 33 -14.97 5.52 -15.26
C HIS A 33 -16.37 4.91 -15.33
N ARG A 34 -17.03 4.69 -14.19
CA ARG A 34 -18.42 4.20 -14.08
C ARG A 34 -19.44 5.33 -13.90
N GLY A 35 -19.05 6.58 -14.17
CA GLY A 35 -19.93 7.74 -14.14
C GLY A 35 -20.18 8.33 -12.74
N VAL A 36 -19.48 7.84 -11.71
CA VAL A 36 -19.55 8.37 -10.34
C VAL A 36 -18.76 9.69 -10.27
N VAL A 37 -19.32 10.73 -9.64
CA VAL A 37 -18.55 11.91 -9.27
C VAL A 37 -17.70 11.55 -8.06
N VAL A 38 -16.41 11.86 -8.09
CA VAL A 38 -15.50 11.54 -7.00
C VAL A 38 -14.84 12.82 -6.49
N SER A 39 -14.88 13.05 -5.18
CA SER A 39 -14.07 14.08 -4.53
C SER A 39 -13.08 13.43 -3.58
N ILE A 40 -11.82 13.83 -3.69
CA ILE A 40 -10.72 13.28 -2.89
C ILE A 40 -10.26 14.36 -1.92
N ILE A 41 -10.46 14.12 -0.64
CA ILE A 41 -9.98 15.02 0.41
C ILE A 41 -8.48 14.80 0.55
N THR A 42 -7.71 15.88 0.41
CA THR A 42 -6.25 15.85 0.47
C THR A 42 -5.72 17.19 0.97
N THR A 43 -4.41 17.38 0.97
CA THR A 43 -3.75 18.60 1.42
C THR A 43 -2.88 19.16 0.28
N PRO A 44 -2.51 20.46 0.29
CA PRO A 44 -1.79 21.07 -0.84
C PRO A 44 -0.51 20.32 -1.26
N GLN A 45 0.31 19.87 -0.31
CA GLN A 45 1.54 19.14 -0.63
C GLN A 45 1.26 17.75 -1.20
N ASN A 46 0.21 17.09 -0.73
CA ASN A 46 -0.19 15.78 -1.25
C ASN A 46 -0.87 15.89 -2.62
N SER A 47 -1.68 16.93 -2.85
CA SER A 47 -2.28 17.25 -4.14
C SER A 47 -1.22 17.36 -5.25
N SER A 48 -0.10 18.03 -4.95
CA SER A 48 1.02 18.19 -5.91
C SER A 48 1.62 16.87 -6.41
N ARG A 49 1.50 15.77 -5.65
CA ARG A 49 2.02 14.45 -6.00
C ARG A 49 1.20 13.73 -7.07
N PHE A 50 -0.10 14.01 -7.13
CA PHE A 50 -1.04 13.34 -8.03
C PHE A 50 -1.70 14.29 -9.02
N GLY A 51 -1.43 15.59 -8.92
CA GLY A 51 -2.10 16.63 -9.70
C GLY A 51 -2.00 16.40 -11.21
N SER A 52 -0.86 15.90 -11.71
CA SER A 52 -0.70 15.55 -13.13
C SER A 52 -1.59 14.39 -13.55
N THR A 53 -1.61 13.31 -12.77
CA THR A 53 -2.43 12.10 -12.98
C THR A 53 -3.93 12.42 -12.91
N VAL A 54 -4.36 13.20 -11.92
CA VAL A 54 -5.77 13.62 -11.79
C VAL A 54 -6.14 14.59 -12.91
N ALA A 55 -5.28 15.54 -13.26
CA ALA A 55 -5.56 16.45 -14.37
C ALA A 55 -5.67 15.72 -15.72
N ARG A 56 -4.91 14.64 -15.95
CA ARG A 56 -5.08 13.75 -17.12
C ARG A 56 -6.44 13.07 -17.09
N ALA A 57 -6.83 12.48 -15.96
CA ALA A 57 -8.14 11.86 -15.78
C ALA A 57 -9.29 12.85 -16.06
N VAL A 58 -9.22 14.07 -15.54
CA VAL A 58 -10.22 15.12 -15.78
C VAL A 58 -10.27 15.54 -17.24
N ARG A 59 -9.11 15.70 -17.91
CA ARG A 59 -9.07 15.95 -19.37
C ARG A 59 -9.67 14.82 -20.20
N ALA A 60 -9.61 13.58 -19.71
CA ALA A 60 -10.28 12.43 -20.31
C ALA A 60 -11.80 12.37 -20.03
N GLY A 61 -12.36 13.37 -19.35
CA GLY A 61 -13.79 13.48 -19.04
C GLY A 61 -14.22 12.83 -17.73
N LEU A 62 -13.28 12.37 -16.90
CA LEU A 62 -13.60 11.79 -15.59
C LEU A 62 -13.92 12.88 -14.57
N GLN A 63 -14.99 12.68 -13.80
CA GLN A 63 -15.44 13.65 -12.79
C GLN A 63 -14.74 13.42 -11.46
N ILE A 64 -13.48 13.86 -11.37
CA ILE A 64 -12.64 13.77 -10.17
C ILE A 64 -12.25 15.17 -9.70
N ASN A 65 -12.51 15.47 -8.43
CA ASN A 65 -12.16 16.74 -7.80
C ASN A 65 -11.17 16.49 -6.66
N LEU A 66 -10.15 17.35 -6.55
CA LEU A 66 -9.29 17.41 -5.36
C LEU A 66 -9.84 18.48 -4.44
N VAL A 67 -10.07 18.11 -3.18
CA VAL A 67 -10.53 19.03 -2.13
C VAL A 67 -9.38 19.21 -1.15
N GLU A 68 -8.68 20.33 -1.30
CA GLU A 68 -7.50 20.65 -0.48
C GLU A 68 -7.93 21.29 0.84
N ILE A 69 -7.51 20.67 1.95
CA ILE A 69 -7.64 21.21 3.31
C ILE A 69 -6.26 21.55 3.88
N ARG A 70 -6.20 22.56 4.74
CA ARG A 70 -4.95 22.95 5.41
C ARG A 70 -4.53 21.82 6.35
N PHE A 71 -3.30 21.34 6.21
CA PHE A 71 -2.75 20.42 7.19
C PHE A 71 -2.13 21.21 8.37
N PRO A 72 -2.51 20.93 9.63
CA PRO A 72 -2.07 21.72 10.78
C PRO A 72 -0.68 21.26 11.28
N SER A 73 0.34 21.31 10.40
CA SER A 73 1.71 20.86 10.74
C SER A 73 2.29 21.60 11.94
N VAL A 74 2.25 22.93 11.92
CA VAL A 74 2.97 23.77 12.90
C VAL A 74 2.30 23.69 14.27
N GLU A 75 0.97 23.57 14.30
CA GLU A 75 0.14 23.47 15.50
C GLU A 75 0.48 22.24 16.36
N VAL A 76 1.00 21.18 15.73
CA VAL A 76 1.41 19.95 16.41
C VAL A 76 2.92 19.79 16.50
N GLY A 77 3.70 20.80 16.11
CA GLY A 77 5.18 20.77 16.17
C GLY A 77 5.86 20.00 15.04
N LEU A 78 5.18 19.77 13.91
CA LEU A 78 5.82 19.31 12.67
C LEU A 78 6.41 20.49 11.88
N PRO A 79 7.45 20.27 11.06
CA PRO A 79 7.93 21.29 10.13
C PRO A 79 6.82 21.76 9.18
N GLU A 80 6.86 23.03 8.78
CA GLU A 80 5.95 23.58 7.79
C GLU A 80 6.04 22.79 6.46
N GLY A 81 4.87 22.49 5.87
CA GLY A 81 4.78 21.68 4.65
C GLY A 81 4.99 20.17 4.85
N CYS A 82 5.20 19.70 6.08
CA CYS A 82 5.29 18.26 6.37
C CYS A 82 3.88 17.65 6.50
N GLU A 83 3.23 17.45 5.36
CA GLU A 83 1.83 16.96 5.27
C GLU A 83 1.74 15.47 4.89
N ASN A 84 2.88 14.78 4.77
CA ASN A 84 2.95 13.37 4.44
C ASN A 84 3.83 12.60 5.42
N LEU A 85 3.43 11.36 5.73
CA LEU A 85 4.19 10.49 6.59
C LEU A 85 5.60 10.19 6.08
N ASP A 86 5.79 10.07 4.75
CA ASP A 86 7.10 9.82 4.16
C ASP A 86 8.01 11.06 4.17
N THR A 87 7.44 12.27 4.33
CA THR A 87 8.17 13.54 4.46
C THR A 87 8.64 13.85 5.87
N LEU A 88 8.18 13.11 6.88
CA LEU A 88 8.63 13.29 8.27
C LEU A 88 10.16 13.26 8.38
N PRO A 89 10.80 14.26 9.00
CA PRO A 89 12.26 14.26 9.20
C PRO A 89 12.75 13.02 9.96
N SER A 90 11.94 12.55 10.91
CA SER A 90 12.16 11.32 11.65
C SER A 90 10.81 10.66 11.94
N LEU A 91 10.77 9.32 11.89
CA LEU A 91 9.57 8.57 12.27
C LEU A 91 9.23 8.70 13.77
N ASN A 92 10.13 9.28 14.59
CA ASN A 92 9.82 9.71 15.95
C ASN A 92 8.68 10.74 16.03
N MET A 93 8.46 11.50 14.95
CA MET A 93 7.39 12.52 14.87
C MET A 93 6.04 11.94 14.39
N ALA A 94 5.92 10.62 14.27
CA ALA A 94 4.67 9.98 13.83
C ALA A 94 3.49 10.29 14.77
N THR A 95 3.72 10.41 16.09
CA THR A 95 2.67 10.80 17.04
C THR A 95 2.10 12.19 16.71
N ASN A 96 2.95 13.19 16.49
CA ASN A 96 2.55 14.53 16.09
C ASN A 96 1.76 14.50 14.77
N PHE A 97 2.13 13.62 13.85
CA PHE A 97 1.38 13.43 12.60
C PHE A 97 -0.04 12.93 12.84
N PHE A 98 -0.25 11.96 13.74
CA PHE A 98 -1.59 11.52 14.13
C PHE A 98 -2.38 12.62 14.84
N ASP A 99 -1.72 13.43 15.68
CA ASP A 99 -2.37 14.59 16.32
C ASP A 99 -2.88 15.58 15.26
N ALA A 100 -2.10 15.86 14.22
CA ALA A 100 -2.54 16.73 13.12
C ALA A 100 -3.76 16.16 12.38
N LEU A 101 -3.79 14.84 12.13
CA LEU A 101 -4.93 14.19 11.48
C LEU A 101 -6.21 14.31 12.30
N ASN A 102 -6.13 14.25 13.63
CA ASN A 102 -7.29 14.42 14.50
C ASN A 102 -7.85 15.86 14.46
N LEU A 103 -6.99 16.86 14.25
CA LEU A 103 -7.41 18.26 14.13
C LEU A 103 -8.17 18.56 12.82
N LEU A 104 -8.03 17.72 11.78
CA LEU A 104 -8.70 17.90 10.48
C LEU A 104 -10.22 17.68 10.55
N GLN A 105 -10.75 17.04 11.62
CA GLN A 105 -12.16 16.65 11.67
C GLN A 105 -13.11 17.81 11.41
N LYS A 106 -12.89 18.95 12.06
CA LYS A 106 -13.78 20.11 11.94
C LYS A 106 -13.77 20.72 10.54
N GLU A 107 -12.59 20.80 9.92
CA GLU A 107 -12.44 21.36 8.57
C GLU A 107 -13.08 20.42 7.54
N VAL A 108 -12.93 19.10 7.70
CA VAL A 108 -13.60 18.14 6.83
C VAL A 108 -15.12 18.19 7.00
N GLU A 109 -15.64 18.35 8.22
CA GLU A 109 -17.08 18.54 8.41
C GLU A 109 -17.62 19.77 7.64
N GLN A 110 -16.88 20.88 7.65
CA GLN A 110 -17.24 22.08 6.89
C GLN A 110 -17.23 21.83 5.38
N VAL A 111 -16.22 21.10 4.90
CA VAL A 111 -16.16 20.67 3.49
C VAL A 111 -17.41 19.89 3.09
N PHE A 112 -17.89 18.97 3.93
CA PHE A 112 -19.12 18.21 3.65
C PHE A 112 -20.37 19.09 3.64
N ASP A 113 -20.47 20.10 4.52
CA ASP A 113 -21.60 21.03 4.56
C ASP A 113 -21.74 21.85 3.26
N GLU A 114 -20.60 22.21 2.64
CA GLU A 114 -20.55 23.07 1.45
C GLU A 114 -20.61 22.29 0.12
N MET A 115 -20.38 20.98 0.17
CA MET A 115 -20.14 20.16 -1.02
C MET A 115 -21.38 19.98 -1.91
N LYS A 116 -21.18 20.15 -3.22
CA LYS A 116 -22.18 19.90 -4.27
C LYS A 116 -21.57 19.09 -5.43
N PRO A 117 -22.23 18.03 -5.93
CA PRO A 117 -23.46 17.43 -5.41
C PRO A 117 -23.30 16.90 -3.98
N ARG A 118 -24.42 16.60 -3.29
CA ARG A 118 -24.32 16.08 -1.92
C ARG A 118 -23.64 14.70 -1.91
N PRO A 119 -22.73 14.43 -0.97
CA PRO A 119 -22.12 13.12 -0.81
C PRO A 119 -23.16 12.00 -0.70
N SER A 120 -22.92 10.88 -1.39
CA SER A 120 -23.73 9.66 -1.34
C SER A 120 -23.03 8.55 -0.55
N CYS A 121 -21.70 8.58 -0.47
CA CYS A 121 -20.88 7.60 0.23
C CYS A 121 -19.52 8.21 0.60
N LEU A 122 -18.97 7.77 1.73
CA LEU A 122 -17.60 8.09 2.16
C LEU A 122 -16.77 6.80 2.19
N ILE A 123 -15.76 6.70 1.32
CA ILE A 123 -14.69 5.71 1.42
C ILE A 123 -13.53 6.36 2.17
N SER A 124 -13.27 5.95 3.41
CA SER A 124 -12.21 6.54 4.22
C SER A 124 -11.25 5.50 4.77
N ASP A 125 -10.03 5.95 5.01
CA ASP A 125 -8.98 5.10 5.53
C ASP A 125 -9.27 4.63 6.96
N LYS A 126 -8.83 3.41 7.28
CA LYS A 126 -8.92 2.88 8.65
C LYS A 126 -8.21 3.79 9.66
N ALA A 127 -7.12 4.46 9.26
CA ALA A 127 -6.33 5.32 10.14
C ALA A 127 -7.02 6.65 10.49
N LEU A 128 -8.21 6.92 9.95
CA LEU A 128 -9.02 8.10 10.21
C LEU A 128 -10.35 7.72 10.87
N PRO A 129 -10.35 7.17 12.10
CA PRO A 129 -11.54 6.59 12.72
C PRO A 129 -12.69 7.59 12.90
N TRP A 130 -12.39 8.87 13.18
CA TRP A 130 -13.38 9.94 13.35
C TRP A 130 -14.24 10.19 12.10
N THR A 131 -13.83 9.71 10.93
CA THR A 131 -14.65 9.78 9.71
C THR A 131 -15.96 8.98 9.82
N SER A 132 -16.08 8.04 10.76
CA SER A 132 -17.37 7.41 11.07
C SER A 132 -18.40 8.40 11.61
N GLN A 133 -17.97 9.39 12.39
CA GLN A 133 -18.84 10.42 12.96
C GLN A 133 -19.34 11.36 11.87
N ILE A 134 -18.51 11.65 10.87
CA ILE A 134 -18.92 12.42 9.68
C ILE A 134 -19.99 11.65 8.91
N ALA A 135 -19.75 10.38 8.61
CA ALA A 135 -20.72 9.57 7.89
C ALA A 135 -22.07 9.49 8.61
N GLU A 136 -22.05 9.37 9.95
CA GLU A 136 -23.25 9.41 10.79
C GLU A 136 -23.95 10.78 10.72
N LYS A 137 -23.22 11.88 10.92
CA LYS A 137 -23.74 13.27 10.87
C LYS A 137 -24.40 13.60 9.54
N PHE A 138 -23.81 13.17 8.43
CA PHE A 138 -24.33 13.42 7.08
C PHE A 138 -25.23 12.30 6.56
N HIS A 139 -25.51 11.28 7.39
CA HIS A 139 -26.42 10.19 7.08
C HIS A 139 -26.06 9.41 5.80
N ILE A 140 -24.76 9.18 5.58
CA ILE A 140 -24.23 8.44 4.44
C ILE A 140 -23.50 7.16 4.88
N PRO A 141 -23.46 6.11 4.05
CA PRO A 141 -22.65 4.92 4.32
C PRO A 141 -21.16 5.25 4.29
N ARG A 142 -20.45 4.84 5.36
CA ARG A 142 -18.98 4.78 5.39
C ARG A 142 -18.50 3.42 4.94
N ILE A 143 -17.53 3.39 4.04
CA ILE A 143 -16.81 2.19 3.61
C ILE A 143 -15.35 2.34 4.03
N VAL A 144 -14.80 1.32 4.67
CA VAL A 144 -13.40 1.35 5.13
C VAL A 144 -12.48 0.88 4.03
N PHE A 145 -11.33 1.54 3.90
CA PHE A 145 -10.19 1.07 3.13
C PHE A 145 -8.99 0.84 4.05
N HIS A 146 -8.45 -0.38 4.04
CA HIS A 146 -7.29 -0.74 4.88
C HIS A 146 -5.96 -0.66 4.16
N GLY A 147 -5.95 -0.72 2.83
CA GLY A 147 -4.73 -0.77 2.03
C GLY A 147 -3.95 -2.09 2.09
N THR A 148 -4.59 -3.20 2.46
CA THR A 148 -3.96 -4.54 2.56
C THR A 148 -4.83 -5.66 1.98
N SER A 149 -4.41 -6.92 2.12
CA SER A 149 -5.08 -8.15 1.64
C SER A 149 -6.15 -8.70 2.59
N CYS A 150 -7.07 -9.52 2.09
CA CYS A 150 -8.03 -10.23 2.96
C CYS A 150 -7.32 -11.19 3.91
N PHE A 151 -6.21 -11.81 3.47
CA PHE A 151 -5.32 -12.64 4.27
C PHE A 151 -4.83 -11.90 5.52
N SER A 152 -4.22 -10.72 5.33
CA SER A 152 -3.65 -9.93 6.42
C SER A 152 -4.74 -9.43 7.38
N LEU A 153 -5.91 -9.08 6.84
CA LEU A 153 -7.05 -8.66 7.64
C LEU A 153 -7.62 -9.81 8.48
N LEU A 154 -7.78 -11.00 7.90
CA LEU A 154 -8.25 -12.18 8.62
C LEU A 154 -7.25 -12.62 9.70
N CYS A 155 -5.94 -12.59 9.38
CA CYS A 155 -4.89 -12.89 10.36
C CYS A 155 -4.96 -11.94 11.56
N SER A 156 -5.09 -10.65 11.29
CA SER A 156 -5.19 -9.62 12.33
C SER A 156 -6.47 -9.77 13.18
N HIS A 157 -7.59 -10.06 12.52
CA HIS A 157 -8.87 -10.32 13.19
C HIS A 157 -8.79 -11.53 14.12
N ASN A 158 -8.36 -12.69 13.62
CA ASN A 158 -8.31 -13.94 14.39
C ASN A 158 -7.29 -13.88 15.54
N THR A 159 -6.14 -13.23 15.31
CA THR A 159 -5.12 -13.01 16.36
C THR A 159 -5.69 -12.16 17.49
N THR A 160 -6.41 -11.09 17.15
CA THR A 160 -7.06 -10.21 18.13
C THR A 160 -8.19 -10.93 18.87
N ALA A 161 -9.09 -11.60 18.14
CA ALA A 161 -10.29 -12.23 18.71
C ALA A 161 -9.95 -13.38 19.67
N SER A 162 -8.85 -14.09 19.43
CA SER A 162 -8.40 -15.21 20.27
C SER A 162 -7.56 -14.80 21.48
N GLN A 163 -7.14 -13.54 21.54
CA GLN A 163 -6.20 -13.00 22.54
C GLN A 163 -4.93 -13.87 22.69
N ILE A 164 -4.50 -14.51 21.59
CA ILE A 164 -3.40 -15.47 21.64
C ILE A 164 -2.07 -14.82 22.05
N LEU A 165 -1.86 -13.55 21.67
CA LEU A 165 -0.64 -12.81 21.98
C LEU A 165 -0.45 -12.55 23.48
N ASP A 166 -1.55 -12.45 24.24
CA ASP A 166 -1.53 -12.23 25.69
C ASP A 166 -1.09 -13.49 26.45
N LYS A 167 -1.14 -14.65 25.79
CA LYS A 167 -0.74 -15.95 26.35
C LYS A 167 0.74 -16.26 26.14
N LEU A 168 1.46 -15.44 25.36
CA LEU A 168 2.86 -15.62 25.04
C LEU A 168 3.76 -14.84 26.00
N ASN A 169 4.84 -15.48 26.46
CA ASN A 169 5.73 -14.93 27.49
C ASN A 169 6.84 -14.05 26.91
N SER A 170 7.28 -14.35 25.68
CA SER A 170 8.36 -13.65 25.01
C SER A 170 7.91 -13.09 23.66
N ASP A 171 8.48 -11.95 23.27
CA ASP A 171 8.39 -11.43 21.91
C ASP A 171 9.01 -12.41 20.88
N SER A 172 9.85 -13.34 21.35
CA SER A 172 10.44 -14.38 20.53
C SER A 172 9.56 -15.61 20.29
N ASP A 173 8.44 -15.73 21.01
CA ASP A 173 7.59 -16.91 20.94
C ASP A 173 6.84 -16.97 19.61
N TYR A 174 6.77 -18.19 19.07
CA TYR A 174 5.97 -18.50 17.89
C TYR A 174 4.54 -18.87 18.29
N PHE A 175 3.58 -18.48 17.45
CA PHE A 175 2.20 -18.90 17.54
C PHE A 175 1.65 -19.24 16.15
N GLU A 176 0.64 -20.10 16.12
CA GLU A 176 -0.15 -20.37 14.91
C GLU A 176 -1.38 -19.46 14.93
N VAL A 177 -1.63 -18.76 13.83
CA VAL A 177 -2.81 -17.88 13.73
C VAL A 177 -4.06 -18.75 13.73
N PRO A 178 -4.99 -18.58 14.68
CA PRO A 178 -6.14 -19.47 14.79
C PRO A 178 -7.13 -19.25 13.64
N ASN A 179 -7.95 -20.26 13.37
CA ASN A 179 -9.09 -20.20 12.44
C ASN A 179 -8.74 -19.70 11.02
N LEU A 180 -7.54 -20.02 10.52
CA LEU A 180 -7.17 -19.80 9.13
C LEU A 180 -7.36 -21.07 8.28
N PRO A 181 -7.58 -20.93 6.97
CA PRO A 181 -7.55 -22.06 6.04
C PRO A 181 -6.21 -22.82 6.05
N ASP A 182 -5.09 -22.09 6.12
CA ASP A 182 -3.73 -22.63 6.18
C ASP A 182 -3.11 -22.47 7.58
N ARG A 183 -2.13 -23.32 7.90
CA ARG A 183 -1.38 -23.24 9.17
C ARG A 183 -0.27 -22.20 9.09
N ILE A 184 -0.61 -20.95 9.38
CA ILE A 184 0.35 -19.84 9.34
C ILE A 184 0.97 -19.64 10.73
N LYS A 185 2.30 -19.73 10.79
CA LYS A 185 3.08 -19.47 12.01
C LYS A 185 3.78 -18.13 11.94
N LEU A 186 3.59 -17.32 12.99
CA LEU A 186 4.21 -16.02 13.16
C LEU A 186 4.86 -15.93 14.54
N ARG A 187 5.83 -15.03 14.65
CA ARG A 187 6.45 -14.66 15.92
C ARG A 187 5.70 -13.48 16.52
N LYS A 188 5.61 -13.39 17.85
CA LYS A 188 4.97 -12.26 18.53
C LYS A 188 5.56 -10.92 18.07
N SER A 189 6.90 -10.81 17.98
CA SER A 189 7.59 -9.61 17.50
C SER A 189 7.26 -9.18 16.07
N GLN A 190 6.72 -10.06 15.22
CA GLN A 190 6.35 -9.72 13.84
C GLN A 190 4.99 -9.02 13.74
N VAL A 191 4.14 -9.14 14.77
CA VAL A 191 2.75 -8.64 14.75
C VAL A 191 2.45 -7.58 15.82
N THR A 192 3.33 -7.39 16.80
CA THR A 192 3.14 -6.41 17.90
C THR A 192 3.88 -5.10 17.70
N VAL A 193 4.71 -4.98 16.65
CA VAL A 193 5.51 -3.77 16.42
C VAL A 193 4.65 -2.63 15.91
N SER A 194 4.65 -1.55 16.69
CA SER A 194 3.85 -0.35 16.49
C SER A 194 4.66 0.79 15.87
N THR A 195 3.96 1.59 15.08
CA THR A 195 4.42 2.87 14.52
C THR A 195 4.28 4.03 15.51
N ILE A 196 3.48 3.88 16.56
CA ILE A 196 3.29 4.86 17.64
C ILE A 196 4.08 4.41 18.87
N ARG A 197 4.95 5.29 19.38
CA ARG A 197 5.83 5.02 20.53
C ARG A 197 5.11 4.96 21.86
N ASN A 198 4.07 5.78 22.07
CA ASN A 198 3.30 5.79 23.30
C ASN A 198 2.27 4.64 23.31
N PRO A 199 2.40 3.64 24.20
CA PRO A 199 1.51 2.48 24.22
C PRO A 199 0.04 2.85 24.51
N ALA A 200 -0.20 3.88 25.33
CA ALA A 200 -1.55 4.33 25.64
C ALA A 200 -2.21 4.98 24.40
N ALA A 201 -1.51 5.91 23.74
CA ALA A 201 -2.02 6.55 22.52
C ALA A 201 -2.25 5.54 21.38
N LEU A 202 -1.36 4.53 21.26
CA LEU A 202 -1.56 3.43 20.32
C LEU A 202 -2.83 2.64 20.65
N LYS A 203 -3.01 2.26 21.92
CA LYS A 203 -4.17 1.50 22.37
C LYS A 203 -5.45 2.28 22.09
N ASP A 204 -5.48 3.57 22.42
CA ASP A 204 -6.62 4.44 22.17
C ASP A 204 -6.94 4.52 20.68
N LEU A 205 -5.93 4.68 19.81
CA LEU A 205 -6.13 4.68 18.36
C LEU A 205 -6.70 3.33 17.86
N ILE A 206 -6.14 2.20 18.30
CA ILE A 206 -6.63 0.87 17.92
C ILE A 206 -8.09 0.68 18.36
N GLU A 207 -8.45 1.12 19.56
CA GLU A 207 -9.82 1.06 20.08
C GLU A 207 -10.77 1.94 19.26
N GLN A 208 -10.35 3.15 18.89
CA GLN A 208 -11.11 4.04 18.00
C GLN A 208 -11.32 3.43 16.61
N ILE A 209 -10.28 2.85 15.99
CA ILE A 209 -10.37 2.16 14.70
C ILE A 209 -11.39 1.03 14.79
N ARG A 210 -11.28 0.17 15.81
CA ARG A 210 -12.23 -0.94 16.01
C ARG A 210 -13.67 -0.46 16.22
N ALA A 211 -13.86 0.61 16.99
CA ALA A 211 -15.19 1.20 17.20
C ALA A 211 -15.77 1.75 15.89
N ALA A 212 -14.96 2.46 15.11
CA ALA A 212 -15.37 3.05 13.84
C ALA A 212 -15.63 1.99 12.75
N GLU A 213 -14.88 0.88 12.73
CA GLU A 213 -15.13 -0.25 11.82
C GLU A 213 -16.49 -0.91 12.09
N LYS A 214 -16.90 -1.05 13.37
CA LYS A 214 -18.20 -1.66 13.73
C LYS A 214 -19.41 -0.89 13.21
N THR A 215 -19.29 0.42 13.04
CA THR A 215 -20.37 1.27 12.53
C THR A 215 -20.28 1.51 11.02
N SER A 216 -19.27 0.97 10.35
CA SER A 216 -19.10 1.12 8.91
C SER A 216 -20.07 0.20 8.14
N TYR A 217 -20.46 0.62 6.94
CA TYR A 217 -21.38 -0.12 6.08
C TYR A 217 -20.72 -1.37 5.46
N GLY A 218 -19.42 -1.30 5.21
CA GLY A 218 -18.63 -2.39 4.63
C GLY A 218 -17.20 -1.95 4.36
N GLU A 219 -16.48 -2.76 3.60
CA GLU A 219 -15.05 -2.57 3.35
C GLU A 219 -14.70 -2.82 1.88
N VAL A 220 -13.79 -2.00 1.34
CA VAL A 220 -13.19 -2.22 0.02
C VAL A 220 -11.76 -2.70 0.20
N VAL A 221 -11.41 -3.75 -0.53
CA VAL A 221 -10.09 -4.39 -0.46
C VAL A 221 -9.41 -4.31 -1.82
N ASN A 222 -8.17 -3.81 -1.85
CA ASN A 222 -7.33 -3.81 -3.05
C ASN A 222 -6.74 -5.21 -3.29
N SER A 223 -7.61 -6.18 -3.54
CA SER A 223 -7.29 -7.56 -3.88
C SER A 223 -8.33 -8.08 -4.87
N PHE A 224 -8.18 -9.31 -5.35
CA PHE A 224 -9.14 -9.96 -6.26
C PHE A 224 -9.47 -11.37 -5.78
N GLN A 225 -10.69 -11.81 -6.09
CA GLN A 225 -11.26 -13.07 -5.57
C GLN A 225 -10.34 -14.26 -5.82
N GLU A 226 -9.76 -14.35 -7.01
CA GLU A 226 -8.98 -15.50 -7.45
C GLU A 226 -7.58 -15.56 -6.82
N LEU A 227 -7.09 -14.46 -6.24
CA LEU A 227 -5.78 -14.43 -5.57
C LEU A 227 -5.80 -15.19 -4.24
N GLU A 228 -6.87 -15.01 -3.47
CA GLU A 228 -6.95 -15.42 -2.08
C GLU A 228 -8.36 -15.88 -1.68
N ALA A 229 -9.02 -16.65 -2.56
CA ALA A 229 -10.46 -16.98 -2.49
C ALA A 229 -10.96 -17.47 -1.13
N GLU A 230 -10.26 -18.40 -0.47
CA GLU A 230 -10.68 -18.90 0.85
C GLU A 230 -10.55 -17.82 1.93
N TYR A 231 -9.55 -16.94 1.83
CA TYR A 231 -9.39 -15.81 2.75
C TYR A 231 -10.43 -14.73 2.52
N VAL A 232 -10.78 -14.43 1.26
CA VAL A 232 -11.89 -13.52 0.94
C VAL A 232 -13.18 -14.03 1.54
N LYS A 233 -13.48 -15.33 1.38
CA LYS A 233 -14.67 -15.97 1.90
C LYS A 233 -14.74 -15.93 3.43
N GLU A 234 -13.69 -16.38 4.12
CA GLU A 234 -13.71 -16.37 5.59
C GLU A 234 -13.70 -14.95 6.16
N TYR A 235 -13.00 -14.01 5.52
CA TYR A 235 -13.03 -12.61 5.94
C TYR A 235 -14.41 -11.95 5.72
N SER A 236 -15.05 -12.24 4.60
CA SER A 236 -16.40 -11.73 4.29
C SER A 236 -17.41 -12.18 5.34
N LYS A 237 -17.35 -13.45 5.79
CA LYS A 237 -18.22 -13.96 6.86
C LYS A 237 -18.07 -13.19 8.17
N VAL A 238 -16.82 -12.92 8.61
CA VAL A 238 -16.60 -12.18 9.87
C VAL A 238 -16.97 -10.70 9.77
N LYS A 239 -17.13 -10.18 8.55
CA LYS A 239 -17.56 -8.82 8.25
C LYS A 239 -19.01 -8.70 7.74
N GLY A 240 -19.81 -9.77 7.86
CA GLY A 240 -21.24 -9.73 7.51
C GLY A 240 -21.52 -9.59 6.02
N GLU A 241 -20.68 -10.19 5.16
CA GLU A 241 -20.82 -10.24 3.70
C GLU A 241 -20.76 -8.87 3.00
N LYS A 242 -20.10 -7.88 3.62
CA LYS A 242 -19.92 -6.52 3.10
C LYS A 242 -18.46 -6.20 2.81
N VAL A 243 -17.81 -7.06 2.04
CA VAL A 243 -16.42 -6.91 1.60
C VAL A 243 -16.38 -6.97 0.08
N TRP A 244 -15.87 -5.91 -0.55
CA TRP A 244 -15.70 -5.85 -2.01
C TRP A 244 -14.21 -5.87 -2.37
N CYS A 245 -13.77 -6.99 -2.95
CA CYS A 245 -12.45 -7.08 -3.58
C CYS A 245 -12.51 -6.38 -4.94
N ILE A 246 -11.85 -5.24 -5.08
CA ILE A 246 -11.93 -4.36 -6.26
C ILE A 246 -10.57 -4.15 -6.96
N GLY A 247 -9.54 -4.87 -6.51
CA GLY A 247 -8.19 -4.74 -7.02
C GLY A 247 -7.83 -5.75 -8.13
N PRO A 248 -6.58 -5.74 -8.61
CA PRO A 248 -5.55 -4.77 -8.30
C PRO A 248 -5.84 -3.40 -8.92
N VAL A 249 -6.03 -2.38 -8.08
CA VAL A 249 -6.48 -1.07 -8.56
C VAL A 249 -5.42 -0.37 -9.41
N CYS A 250 -4.14 -0.72 -9.23
CA CYS A 250 -3.03 -0.17 -10.01
C CYS A 250 -3.15 -0.46 -11.52
N LEU A 251 -3.87 -1.51 -11.92
CA LEU A 251 -4.11 -1.87 -13.32
C LEU A 251 -5.06 -0.91 -14.07
N CYS A 252 -5.63 0.08 -13.37
CA CYS A 252 -6.32 1.18 -14.04
C CYS A 252 -5.36 2.09 -14.84
N ASN A 253 -4.07 2.04 -14.53
CA ASN A 253 -3.01 2.77 -15.21
C ASN A 253 -2.49 1.92 -16.38
N LYS A 254 -2.80 2.33 -17.62
CA LYS A 254 -2.46 1.54 -18.82
C LYS A 254 -1.41 2.19 -19.69
N ASP A 255 -1.42 3.51 -19.78
CA ASP A 255 -0.46 4.24 -20.61
C ASP A 255 0.85 4.47 -19.86
N SER A 256 1.93 4.60 -20.63
CA SER A 256 3.27 4.72 -20.06
C SER A 256 3.48 5.97 -19.19
N LEU A 257 2.67 7.02 -19.33
CA LEU A 257 2.77 8.22 -18.48
C LEU A 257 2.09 7.96 -17.13
N ASP A 258 0.90 7.37 -17.13
CA ASP A 258 0.21 6.94 -15.92
C ASP A 258 1.01 5.91 -15.11
N LEU A 259 1.72 4.98 -15.78
CA LEU A 259 2.63 4.05 -15.10
C LEU A 259 3.81 4.77 -14.41
N ALA A 260 4.35 5.82 -15.04
CA ALA A 260 5.54 6.53 -14.56
C ALA A 260 5.22 7.56 -13.46
N ASP A 261 4.10 8.27 -13.60
CA ASP A 261 3.67 9.34 -12.70
C ASP A 261 2.78 8.82 -11.55
N ARG A 262 2.66 7.49 -11.39
CA ARG A 262 1.89 6.91 -10.30
C ARG A 262 2.60 7.17 -8.97
N GLY A 263 1.95 7.97 -8.13
CA GLY A 263 2.33 8.15 -6.74
C GLY A 263 3.03 9.48 -6.43
N ASN A 264 4.11 9.78 -7.13
CA ASN A 264 4.83 11.04 -7.04
C ASN A 264 5.67 11.26 -8.32
N TRP A 265 6.29 12.43 -8.45
CA TRP A 265 7.21 12.77 -9.53
C TRP A 265 8.44 11.85 -9.51
N ALA A 266 8.66 11.14 -10.62
CA ALA A 266 9.84 10.29 -10.76
C ALA A 266 11.13 11.12 -10.65
N ALA A 267 12.07 10.65 -9.84
CA ALA A 267 13.38 11.28 -9.64
C ALA A 267 14.37 10.97 -10.78
N ILE A 268 13.91 10.27 -11.82
CA ILE A 268 14.66 9.95 -13.02
C ILE A 268 13.79 10.26 -14.23
N ASP A 269 14.43 10.72 -15.30
CA ASP A 269 13.76 10.83 -16.58
C ASP A 269 13.28 9.45 -17.05
N LYS A 270 11.98 9.36 -17.33
CA LYS A 270 11.31 8.13 -17.76
C LYS A 270 11.99 7.51 -18.98
N GLN A 271 12.38 8.33 -19.98
CA GLN A 271 12.97 7.82 -21.20
C GLN A 271 14.36 7.23 -20.95
N ASN A 272 15.14 7.82 -20.04
CA ASN A 272 16.43 7.28 -19.61
C ASN A 272 16.26 5.95 -18.85
N CYS A 273 15.29 5.86 -17.95
CA CYS A 273 14.97 4.61 -17.25
C CYS A 273 14.57 3.49 -18.22
N LEU A 274 13.69 3.79 -19.19
CA LEU A 274 13.28 2.83 -20.22
C LEU A 274 14.44 2.43 -21.12
N LYS A 275 15.25 3.38 -21.62
CA LYS A 275 16.43 3.07 -22.44
C LYS A 275 17.41 2.14 -21.75
N TRP A 276 17.61 2.33 -20.44
CA TRP A 276 18.47 1.45 -19.65
C TRP A 276 17.88 0.04 -19.57
N LEU A 277 16.58 -0.07 -19.27
CA LEU A 277 15.87 -1.35 -19.23
C LEU A 277 15.85 -2.07 -20.59
N ASP A 278 15.67 -1.33 -21.70
CA ASP A 278 15.69 -1.84 -23.08
C ASP A 278 17.06 -2.41 -23.48
N SER A 279 18.13 -2.01 -22.78
CA SER A 279 19.49 -2.50 -23.03
C SER A 279 19.80 -3.85 -22.38
N HIS A 280 18.85 -4.41 -21.63
CA HIS A 280 19.01 -5.66 -20.90
C HIS A 280 18.07 -6.75 -21.42
N GLU A 281 18.54 -7.99 -21.33
CA GLU A 281 17.78 -9.17 -21.76
C GLU A 281 16.46 -9.30 -20.98
N PRO A 282 15.40 -9.87 -21.59
CA PRO A 282 14.16 -10.14 -20.90
C PRO A 282 14.37 -10.92 -19.60
N ARG A 283 13.73 -10.47 -18.52
CA ARG A 283 13.75 -11.09 -17.19
C ARG A 283 15.15 -11.24 -16.57
N SER A 284 16.09 -10.38 -16.93
CA SER A 284 17.44 -10.37 -16.37
C SER A 284 17.64 -9.36 -15.23
N VAL A 285 16.82 -8.32 -15.17
CA VAL A 285 16.97 -7.19 -14.24
C VAL A 285 16.28 -7.48 -12.90
N VAL A 286 17.00 -7.22 -11.81
CA VAL A 286 16.45 -7.17 -10.45
C VAL A 286 16.02 -5.75 -10.13
N TYR A 287 14.77 -5.55 -9.74
CA TYR A 287 14.34 -4.28 -9.15
C TYR A 287 14.37 -4.39 -7.63
N ALA A 288 15.05 -3.47 -6.95
CA ALA A 288 15.08 -3.39 -5.49
C ALA A 288 14.45 -2.08 -5.01
N ASN A 289 13.38 -2.20 -4.22
CA ASN A 289 12.73 -1.06 -3.58
C ASN A 289 12.03 -1.46 -2.28
N LEU A 290 12.44 -0.84 -1.17
CA LEU A 290 11.85 -1.06 0.15
C LEU A 290 10.77 -0.02 0.52
N GLY A 291 10.43 0.88 -0.41
CA GLY A 291 9.40 1.91 -0.23
C GLY A 291 9.92 3.17 0.48
N SER A 292 9.14 4.26 0.39
CA SER A 292 9.56 5.57 0.89
C SER A 292 9.53 5.73 2.42
N LEU A 293 8.86 4.80 3.13
CA LEU A 293 8.81 4.77 4.59
C LEU A 293 9.92 3.93 5.22
N ALA A 294 10.60 3.08 4.44
CA ALA A 294 11.71 2.31 4.97
C ALA A 294 12.82 3.24 5.46
N ARG A 295 13.34 2.91 6.65
CA ARG A 295 14.50 3.55 7.26
C ARG A 295 15.41 2.43 7.71
N LEU A 296 16.57 2.32 7.07
CA LEU A 296 17.58 1.32 7.35
C LEU A 296 18.87 2.04 7.75
N THR A 297 19.67 1.42 8.63
CA THR A 297 20.99 1.95 8.98
C THR A 297 21.93 1.83 7.79
N VAL A 298 23.01 2.62 7.77
CA VAL A 298 24.00 2.58 6.69
C VAL A 298 24.63 1.19 6.56
N GLU A 299 24.88 0.52 7.69
CA GLU A 299 25.41 -0.84 7.72
C GLU A 299 24.46 -1.83 7.05
N GLN A 300 23.15 -1.75 7.35
CA GLN A 300 22.17 -2.64 6.75
C GLN A 300 22.00 -2.38 5.25
N VAL A 301 22.02 -1.11 4.84
CA VAL A 301 21.93 -0.75 3.42
C VAL A 301 23.20 -1.16 2.66
N THR A 302 24.36 -1.09 3.32
CA THR A 302 25.65 -1.55 2.77
C THR A 302 25.59 -3.03 2.40
N GLU A 303 25.04 -3.89 3.28
CA GLU A 303 24.88 -5.31 2.99
C GLU A 303 23.95 -5.56 1.79
N LEU A 304 22.87 -4.78 1.64
CA LEU A 304 22.02 -4.84 0.44
C LEU A 304 22.80 -4.45 -0.82
N ALA A 305 23.53 -3.34 -0.79
CA ALA A 305 24.33 -2.87 -1.92
C ALA A 305 25.38 -3.91 -2.34
N LEU A 306 26.13 -4.46 -1.38
CA LEU A 306 27.13 -5.50 -1.61
C LEU A 306 26.50 -6.80 -2.13
N GLY A 307 25.32 -7.17 -1.64
CA GLY A 307 24.60 -8.36 -2.14
C GLY A 307 24.12 -8.20 -3.59
N LEU A 308 23.62 -7.02 -3.95
CA LEU A 308 23.27 -6.67 -5.33
C LEU A 308 24.52 -6.69 -6.23
N GLU A 309 25.64 -6.13 -5.75
CA GLU A 309 26.92 -6.17 -6.46
C GLU A 309 27.39 -7.62 -6.67
N GLU A 310 27.45 -8.45 -5.64
CA GLU A 310 27.95 -9.82 -5.73
C GLU A 310 27.03 -10.77 -6.52
N SER A 311 25.75 -10.43 -6.70
CA SER A 311 24.84 -11.18 -7.57
C SER A 311 25.29 -11.20 -9.03
N ASN A 312 26.13 -10.24 -9.46
CA ASN A 312 26.54 -10.03 -10.86
C ASN A 312 25.37 -9.87 -11.85
N ARG A 313 24.17 -9.57 -11.37
CA ARG A 313 22.98 -9.34 -12.21
C ARG A 313 22.81 -7.84 -12.50
N PRO A 314 22.15 -7.49 -13.62
CA PRO A 314 21.60 -6.16 -13.80
C PRO A 314 20.61 -5.82 -12.69
N PHE A 315 20.67 -4.62 -12.14
CA PHE A 315 19.74 -4.17 -11.11
C PHE A 315 19.37 -2.70 -11.22
N ILE A 316 18.13 -2.38 -10.88
CA ILE A 316 17.70 -1.02 -10.55
C ILE A 316 17.45 -0.98 -9.05
N TRP A 317 18.06 -0.02 -8.37
CA TRP A 317 17.85 0.17 -6.94
C TRP A 317 17.30 1.57 -6.66
N ALA A 318 16.07 1.60 -6.14
CA ALA A 318 15.44 2.82 -5.66
C ALA A 318 15.91 3.12 -4.23
N LEU A 319 16.67 4.20 -4.09
CA LEU A 319 17.19 4.69 -2.82
C LEU A 319 16.08 5.48 -2.11
N GLY A 320 15.26 4.77 -1.37
CA GLY A 320 14.22 5.34 -0.53
C GLY A 320 14.72 5.64 0.88
N GLY A 321 14.36 6.79 1.42
CA GLY A 321 14.34 7.01 2.86
C GLY A 321 15.65 7.41 3.56
N ASP A 322 16.79 7.48 2.87
CA ASP A 322 17.96 8.15 3.43
C ASP A 322 17.75 9.68 3.44
N LYS A 323 17.54 10.22 4.64
CA LYS A 323 17.44 11.67 4.87
C LYS A 323 18.68 12.25 5.53
N SER A 324 19.60 11.41 6.00
CA SER A 324 20.85 11.87 6.63
C SER A 324 21.95 12.11 5.61
N GLY A 325 21.82 11.57 4.40
CA GLY A 325 22.84 11.64 3.34
C GLY A 325 24.01 10.69 3.59
N ALA A 326 23.93 9.87 4.64
CA ALA A 326 24.99 8.97 5.03
C ALA A 326 25.18 7.82 4.03
N LEU A 327 24.10 7.37 3.37
CA LEU A 327 24.18 6.39 2.29
C LEU A 327 24.90 6.98 1.08
N GLU A 328 24.59 8.23 0.73
CA GLU A 328 25.25 8.90 -0.41
C GLU A 328 26.76 9.06 -0.15
N GLY A 329 27.13 9.44 1.08
CA GLY A 329 28.53 9.45 1.52
C GLY A 329 29.21 8.10 1.32
N TRP A 330 28.59 7.02 1.79
CA TRP A 330 29.11 5.67 1.62
C TRP A 330 29.25 5.26 0.14
N ILE A 331 28.23 5.53 -0.71
CA ILE A 331 28.24 5.22 -2.15
C ILE A 331 29.44 5.91 -2.83
N SER A 332 29.65 7.19 -2.55
CA SER A 332 30.73 7.99 -3.12
C SER A 332 32.11 7.52 -2.64
N GLU A 333 32.30 7.37 -1.32
CA GLU A 333 33.58 6.98 -0.72
C GLU A 333 34.03 5.59 -1.16
N ASN A 334 33.08 4.68 -1.33
CA ASN A 334 33.37 3.33 -1.78
C ASN A 334 33.44 3.22 -3.29
N GLY A 335 32.95 4.19 -4.08
CA GLY A 335 32.90 4.08 -5.55
C GLY A 335 31.94 2.99 -6.04
N PHE A 336 30.85 2.74 -5.31
CA PHE A 336 29.88 1.68 -5.62
C PHE A 336 29.26 1.85 -7.01
N GLU A 337 28.85 3.07 -7.35
CA GLU A 337 28.24 3.38 -8.64
C GLU A 337 29.22 3.15 -9.80
N GLU A 338 30.51 3.48 -9.63
CA GLU A 338 31.55 3.20 -10.65
C GLU A 338 31.79 1.71 -10.86
N ARG A 339 31.81 0.91 -9.79
CA ARG A 339 31.98 -0.55 -9.90
C ARG A 339 30.78 -1.23 -10.57
N THR A 340 29.59 -0.64 -10.42
CA THR A 340 28.34 -1.24 -10.91
C THR A 340 27.78 -0.59 -12.17
N LYS A 341 28.37 0.51 -12.68
CA LYS A 341 27.82 1.35 -13.77
C LYS A 341 27.31 0.64 -15.03
N ASN A 342 27.87 -0.52 -15.37
CA ASN A 342 27.47 -1.29 -16.56
C ASN A 342 26.21 -2.14 -16.33
N ARG A 343 25.77 -2.29 -15.08
CA ARG A 343 24.69 -3.21 -14.67
C ARG A 343 23.82 -2.67 -13.54
N GLY A 344 24.18 -1.56 -12.90
CA GLY A 344 23.43 -0.95 -11.82
C GLY A 344 22.89 0.41 -12.24
N LEU A 345 21.62 0.68 -11.91
CA LEU A 345 21.01 2.00 -12.01
C LEU A 345 20.44 2.41 -10.65
N LEU A 346 20.97 3.50 -10.08
CA LEU A 346 20.52 4.07 -8.81
C LEU A 346 19.50 5.17 -9.05
N ILE A 347 18.33 5.06 -8.42
CA ILE A 347 17.29 6.09 -8.46
C ILE A 347 17.21 6.75 -7.08
N ARG A 348 17.64 8.02 -6.99
CA ARG A 348 17.65 8.81 -5.76
C ARG A 348 16.32 9.53 -5.58
N GLY A 349 15.37 8.90 -4.91
CA GLY A 349 14.02 9.44 -4.69
C GLY A 349 12.92 8.52 -5.23
N TRP A 350 11.84 9.10 -5.74
CA TRP A 350 10.70 8.32 -6.24
C TRP A 350 11.05 7.60 -7.54
N ALA A 351 10.91 6.27 -7.56
CA ALA A 351 11.07 5.48 -8.77
C ALA A 351 9.73 5.31 -9.50
N PRO A 352 9.72 5.30 -10.85
CA PRO A 352 8.53 4.93 -11.62
C PRO A 352 8.29 3.41 -11.51
N GLN A 353 7.94 2.96 -10.30
CA GLN A 353 7.93 1.55 -9.91
C GLN A 353 7.03 0.70 -10.80
N LEU A 354 5.81 1.15 -11.07
CA LEU A 354 4.86 0.39 -11.89
C LEU A 354 5.36 0.26 -13.33
N LEU A 355 6.04 1.28 -13.87
CA LEU A 355 6.70 1.23 -15.17
C LEU A 355 7.87 0.22 -15.18
N ILE A 356 8.73 0.25 -14.17
CA ILE A 356 9.88 -0.66 -14.05
C ILE A 356 9.40 -2.11 -13.94
N LEU A 357 8.44 -2.38 -13.06
CA LEU A 357 7.88 -3.72 -12.87
C LEU A 357 7.21 -4.25 -14.14
N SER A 358 6.50 -3.39 -14.87
CA SER A 358 5.81 -3.78 -16.11
C SER A 358 6.75 -3.99 -17.31
N HIS A 359 8.04 -3.67 -17.17
CA HIS A 359 9.01 -3.80 -18.26
C HIS A 359 9.48 -5.26 -18.44
N GLN A 360 9.59 -5.71 -19.69
CA GLN A 360 9.98 -7.10 -20.03
C GLN A 360 11.34 -7.54 -19.46
N ALA A 361 12.27 -6.60 -19.24
CA ALA A 361 13.59 -6.86 -18.70
C ALA A 361 13.56 -7.23 -17.21
N THR A 362 12.53 -6.82 -16.47
CA THR A 362 12.41 -7.06 -15.03
C THR A 362 12.08 -8.53 -14.77
N GLY A 363 12.96 -9.21 -14.03
CA GLY A 363 12.85 -10.64 -13.73
C GLY A 363 12.63 -10.98 -12.26
N GLY A 364 12.93 -10.05 -11.35
CA GLY A 364 12.75 -10.24 -9.91
C GLY A 364 12.58 -8.92 -9.16
N PHE A 365 11.83 -8.95 -8.06
CA PHE A 365 11.53 -7.77 -7.25
C PHE A 365 11.90 -7.99 -5.78
N LEU A 366 12.95 -7.32 -5.31
CA LEU A 366 13.27 -7.25 -3.88
C LEU A 366 12.42 -6.15 -3.23
N THR A 367 11.54 -6.55 -2.32
CA THR A 367 10.51 -5.68 -1.77
C THR A 367 10.32 -5.87 -0.27
N HIS A 368 9.90 -4.80 0.38
CA HIS A 368 9.49 -4.81 1.79
C HIS A 368 8.14 -5.51 2.06
N CYS A 369 7.48 -6.07 1.05
CA CYS A 369 6.18 -6.74 1.15
C CYS A 369 5.01 -5.84 1.58
N GLY A 370 5.13 -4.52 1.46
CA GLY A 370 3.97 -3.64 1.56
C GLY A 370 2.95 -3.99 0.48
N TRP A 371 1.66 -4.03 0.82
CA TRP A 371 0.65 -4.65 -0.04
C TRP A 371 0.57 -4.08 -1.46
N ASN A 372 0.76 -2.76 -1.63
CA ASN A 372 0.83 -2.18 -2.98
C ASN A 372 1.99 -2.75 -3.80
N SER A 373 3.17 -2.86 -3.21
CA SER A 373 4.32 -3.45 -3.91
C SER A 373 4.08 -4.92 -4.23
N THR A 374 3.48 -5.67 -3.29
CA THR A 374 3.12 -7.08 -3.50
C THR A 374 2.15 -7.24 -4.68
N VAL A 375 1.06 -6.45 -4.70
CA VAL A 375 0.06 -6.56 -5.75
C VAL A 375 0.55 -6.01 -7.09
N GLU A 376 1.42 -5.00 -7.11
CA GLU A 376 2.08 -4.52 -8.33
C GLU A 376 3.04 -5.57 -8.91
N GLY A 377 3.83 -6.24 -8.07
CA GLY A 377 4.70 -7.35 -8.48
C GLY A 377 3.91 -8.53 -9.05
N ILE A 378 2.81 -8.92 -8.38
CA ILE A 378 1.89 -9.96 -8.87
C ILE A 378 1.28 -9.56 -10.22
N SER A 379 0.76 -8.33 -10.32
CA SER A 379 0.12 -7.83 -11.53
C SER A 379 1.09 -7.79 -12.72
N ALA A 380 2.35 -7.47 -12.47
CA ALA A 380 3.41 -7.48 -13.49
C ALA A 380 3.97 -8.87 -13.79
N GLY A 381 3.58 -9.91 -13.05
CA GLY A 381 4.12 -11.26 -13.23
C GLY A 381 5.59 -11.39 -12.82
N VAL A 382 6.03 -10.62 -11.80
CA VAL A 382 7.41 -10.59 -11.31
C VAL A 382 7.49 -11.26 -9.93
N PRO A 383 8.31 -12.31 -9.74
CA PRO A 383 8.46 -12.98 -8.45
C PRO A 383 9.23 -12.11 -7.46
N MET A 384 9.10 -12.40 -6.16
CA MET A 384 9.56 -11.49 -5.11
C MET A 384 10.67 -12.06 -4.22
N VAL A 385 11.69 -11.26 -3.90
CA VAL A 385 12.50 -11.45 -2.69
C VAL A 385 11.86 -10.64 -1.57
N THR A 386 11.52 -11.28 -0.47
CA THR A 386 10.74 -10.66 0.63
C THR A 386 11.64 -10.17 1.76
N TRP A 387 11.46 -8.90 2.13
CA TRP A 387 12.14 -8.22 3.23
C TRP A 387 11.15 -7.42 4.10
N PRO A 388 10.24 -8.07 4.83
CA PRO A 388 9.29 -7.35 5.68
C PRO A 388 10.01 -6.50 6.74
N LEU A 389 9.51 -5.29 6.98
CA LEU A 389 10.05 -4.33 7.94
C LEU A 389 9.06 -4.02 9.08
N PHE A 390 7.79 -3.72 8.78
CA PHE A 390 6.80 -3.27 9.76
C PHE A 390 5.35 -3.47 9.29
N ALA A 391 4.37 -3.06 10.10
CA ALA A 391 2.93 -3.13 9.79
C ALA A 391 2.48 -4.55 9.38
N ASP A 392 1.72 -4.67 8.29
CA ASP A 392 1.16 -5.93 7.77
C ASP A 392 2.15 -6.73 6.90
N GLN A 393 3.39 -6.26 6.73
CA GLN A 393 4.35 -6.82 5.77
C GLN A 393 4.73 -8.27 6.07
N PHE A 394 4.81 -8.66 7.35
CA PHE A 394 5.05 -10.05 7.73
C PHE A 394 3.88 -10.97 7.39
N HIS A 395 2.64 -10.50 7.48
CA HIS A 395 1.48 -11.25 6.98
C HIS A 395 1.55 -11.38 5.46
N ASN A 396 1.84 -10.28 4.74
CA ASN A 396 1.97 -10.30 3.29
C ASN A 396 3.11 -11.23 2.83
N GLU A 397 4.23 -11.28 3.55
CA GLU A 397 5.30 -12.25 3.30
C GLU A 397 4.77 -13.69 3.42
N LYS A 398 4.00 -14.01 4.46
CA LYS A 398 3.41 -15.36 4.62
C LYS A 398 2.48 -15.73 3.46
N LEU A 399 1.67 -14.79 2.99
CA LEU A 399 0.85 -14.99 1.80
C LEU A 399 1.74 -15.30 0.57
N VAL A 400 2.78 -14.50 0.33
CA VAL A 400 3.71 -14.68 -0.80
C VAL A 400 4.47 -16.01 -0.74
N MET A 401 4.96 -16.38 0.45
CA MET A 401 5.85 -17.53 0.66
C MET A 401 5.10 -18.85 0.81
N GLU A 402 4.06 -18.90 1.63
CA GLU A 402 3.44 -20.16 2.07
C GLU A 402 2.20 -20.52 1.24
N VAL A 403 1.39 -19.51 0.88
CA VAL A 403 0.13 -19.68 0.15
C VAL A 403 0.38 -19.61 -1.37
N LEU A 404 0.88 -18.47 -1.87
CA LEU A 404 1.07 -18.24 -3.30
C LEU A 404 2.33 -18.95 -3.82
N ARG A 405 3.37 -19.06 -2.98
CA ARG A 405 4.67 -19.67 -3.31
C ARG A 405 5.32 -19.04 -4.54
N ILE A 406 5.43 -17.72 -4.51
CA ILE A 406 5.95 -16.88 -5.62
C ILE A 406 7.17 -16.04 -5.21
N GLY A 407 7.82 -16.38 -4.10
CA GLY A 407 8.96 -15.61 -3.61
C GLY A 407 9.96 -16.39 -2.76
N VAL A 408 11.03 -15.69 -2.40
CA VAL A 408 12.13 -16.16 -1.55
C VAL A 408 12.33 -15.16 -0.41
N SER A 409 12.38 -15.63 0.83
CA SER A 409 12.58 -14.78 2.00
C SER A 409 14.06 -14.56 2.30
N LEU A 410 14.39 -13.34 2.75
CA LEU A 410 15.69 -13.01 3.33
C LEU A 410 15.82 -13.43 4.80
N GLY A 411 14.78 -14.03 5.39
CA GLY A 411 14.84 -14.59 6.75
C GLY A 411 14.72 -13.55 7.86
N VAL A 412 14.08 -12.41 7.59
CA VAL A 412 13.86 -11.37 8.61
C VAL A 412 12.78 -11.82 9.59
N GLU A 413 13.14 -11.93 10.87
CA GLU A 413 12.21 -12.38 11.94
C GLU A 413 11.80 -11.28 12.92
N VAL A 414 12.37 -10.07 12.78
CA VAL A 414 12.16 -8.95 13.70
C VAL A 414 11.62 -7.76 12.93
N ALA A 415 10.48 -7.23 13.39
CA ALA A 415 9.93 -5.99 12.86
C ALA A 415 10.67 -4.77 13.43
N VAL A 416 10.86 -3.77 12.58
CA VAL A 416 11.54 -2.52 12.89
C VAL A 416 10.56 -1.55 13.56
N LYS A 417 10.84 -1.18 14.80
CA LYS A 417 10.10 -0.11 15.49
C LYS A 417 10.52 1.25 14.95
N TRP A 418 9.55 2.09 14.63
CA TRP A 418 9.79 3.44 14.12
C TRP A 418 10.56 4.29 15.12
N GLY A 419 11.67 4.87 14.67
CA GLY A 419 12.58 5.65 15.50
C GLY A 419 13.50 4.81 16.40
N GLU A 420 13.60 3.50 16.16
CA GLU A 420 14.53 2.58 16.83
C GLU A 420 15.33 1.73 15.82
N GLU A 421 15.48 2.21 14.59
CA GLU A 421 16.14 1.50 13.49
C GLU A 421 17.57 1.09 13.86
N GLU A 422 18.31 1.99 14.51
CA GLU A 422 19.67 1.77 15.03
C GLU A 422 19.78 0.61 16.04
N LYS A 423 18.69 0.24 16.72
CA LYS A 423 18.69 -0.85 17.71
C LYS A 423 18.60 -2.24 17.07
N VAL A 424 18.11 -2.31 15.83
CA VAL A 424 17.90 -3.59 15.12
C VAL A 424 19.24 -4.12 14.59
N GLY A 425 20.16 -3.23 14.23
CA GLY A 425 21.44 -3.59 13.64
C GLY A 425 21.30 -4.28 12.28
N VAL A 426 22.32 -5.05 11.89
CA VAL A 426 22.32 -5.81 10.64
C VAL A 426 21.60 -7.15 10.84
N VAL A 427 20.48 -7.32 10.15
CA VAL A 427 19.63 -8.52 10.17
C VAL A 427 19.66 -9.30 8.86
N VAL A 428 20.10 -8.68 7.76
CA VAL A 428 20.31 -9.34 6.45
C VAL A 428 21.74 -9.07 6.01
N LYS A 429 22.46 -10.11 5.59
CA LYS A 429 23.82 -9.99 5.05
C LYS A 429 23.82 -10.04 3.53
N LYS A 430 24.89 -9.56 2.91
CA LYS A 430 25.11 -9.61 1.46
C LYS A 430 24.96 -11.02 0.88
N ASP A 431 25.41 -12.04 1.62
CA ASP A 431 25.33 -13.45 1.22
C ASP A 431 23.86 -13.91 1.17
N ASP A 432 23.01 -13.43 2.09
CA ASP A 432 21.58 -13.73 2.11
C ASP A 432 20.88 -13.10 0.91
N VAL A 433 21.20 -11.84 0.60
CA VAL A 433 20.69 -11.13 -0.59
C VAL A 433 21.10 -11.85 -1.86
N LYS A 434 22.39 -12.13 -2.03
CA LYS A 434 22.91 -12.84 -3.20
C LYS A 434 22.21 -14.20 -3.37
N LYS A 435 22.16 -15.00 -2.30
CA LYS A 435 21.55 -16.33 -2.31
C LYS A 435 20.06 -16.26 -2.66
N ALA A 436 19.32 -15.31 -2.11
CA ALA A 436 17.90 -15.17 -2.41
C ALA A 436 17.67 -14.77 -3.87
N LEU A 437 18.50 -13.87 -4.42
CA LEU A 437 18.45 -13.48 -5.83
C LEU A 437 18.79 -14.66 -6.75
N ASP A 438 19.79 -15.47 -6.43
CA ASP A 438 20.14 -16.67 -7.20
C ASP A 438 18.98 -17.66 -7.21
N LEU A 439 18.41 -17.99 -6.04
CA LEU A 439 17.24 -18.87 -5.93
C LEU A 439 16.02 -18.36 -6.71
N LEU A 440 15.80 -17.04 -6.73
CA LEU A 440 14.66 -16.43 -7.42
C LEU A 440 14.84 -16.40 -8.94
N MET A 441 16.05 -16.09 -9.40
CA MET A 441 16.33 -15.77 -10.81
C MET A 441 16.79 -16.97 -11.62
N ASP A 442 17.36 -18.00 -10.99
CA ASP A 442 17.90 -19.18 -11.67
C ASP A 442 16.84 -20.30 -11.83
N GLU A 443 17.25 -21.54 -12.06
CA GLU A 443 16.33 -22.64 -12.38
C GLU A 443 15.41 -23.00 -11.21
N GLU A 444 15.87 -22.86 -9.98
CA GLU A 444 15.08 -23.06 -8.75
C GLU A 444 13.85 -22.15 -8.73
N GLY A 445 13.96 -20.94 -9.27
CA GLY A 445 12.88 -19.96 -9.33
C GLY A 445 11.92 -20.12 -10.50
N LYS A 446 12.14 -21.09 -11.39
CA LYS A 446 11.33 -21.28 -12.60
C LYS A 446 9.85 -21.46 -12.31
N GLU A 447 9.53 -22.23 -11.28
CA GLU A 447 8.14 -22.49 -10.87
C GLU A 447 7.51 -21.24 -10.23
N MET A 448 8.26 -20.50 -9.40
CA MET A 448 7.80 -19.22 -8.85
C MET A 448 7.48 -18.22 -9.96
N ARG A 449 8.38 -18.10 -10.96
CA ARG A 449 8.20 -17.28 -12.15
C ARG A 449 6.98 -17.72 -12.97
N ARG A 450 6.70 -19.02 -13.09
CA ARG A 450 5.51 -19.52 -13.79
C ARG A 450 4.22 -19.12 -13.06
N LYS A 451 4.15 -19.40 -11.76
CA LYS A 451 2.97 -19.11 -10.94
C LYS A 451 2.63 -17.63 -10.89
N VAL A 452 3.61 -16.75 -10.69
CA VAL A 452 3.33 -15.31 -10.60
C VAL A 452 2.83 -14.74 -11.93
N ARG A 453 3.25 -15.29 -13.08
CA ARG A 453 2.69 -14.90 -14.39
C ARG A 453 1.23 -15.29 -14.53
N GLU A 454 0.87 -16.49 -14.10
CA GLU A 454 -0.53 -16.95 -14.09
C GLU A 454 -1.39 -16.06 -13.18
N LEU A 455 -0.87 -15.69 -12.01
CA LEU A 455 -1.53 -14.73 -11.12
C LEU A 455 -1.66 -13.33 -11.75
N GLY A 456 -0.66 -12.86 -12.50
CA GLY A 456 -0.73 -11.59 -13.24
C GLY A 456 -1.78 -11.59 -14.36
N GLU A 457 -1.92 -12.70 -15.07
CA GLU A 457 -2.99 -12.90 -16.05
C GLU A 457 -4.38 -12.91 -15.38
N MET A 458 -4.50 -13.57 -14.21
CA MET A 458 -5.74 -13.59 -13.42
C MET A 458 -6.08 -12.21 -12.88
N ALA A 459 -5.09 -11.46 -12.38
CA ALA A 459 -5.23 -10.08 -11.94
C ALA A 459 -5.78 -9.18 -13.05
N THR A 460 -5.25 -9.33 -14.27
CA THR A 460 -5.74 -8.59 -15.45
C THR A 460 -7.19 -8.94 -15.76
N LYS A 461 -7.52 -10.24 -15.81
CA LYS A 461 -8.90 -10.70 -16.05
C LYS A 461 -9.89 -10.25 -14.98
N ALA A 462 -9.46 -10.15 -13.72
CA ALA A 462 -10.32 -9.74 -12.61
C ALA A 462 -10.82 -8.29 -12.74
N VAL A 463 -9.99 -7.39 -13.29
CA VAL A 463 -10.34 -5.96 -13.45
C VAL A 463 -10.98 -5.62 -14.80
N GLU A 464 -10.87 -6.50 -15.79
CA GLU A 464 -11.55 -6.38 -17.08
C GLU A 464 -13.07 -6.52 -16.94
N GLU A 465 -13.82 -6.06 -17.94
CA GLU A 465 -15.28 -6.17 -17.96
C GLU A 465 -15.71 -7.64 -17.84
N GLY A 466 -16.58 -7.92 -16.87
CA GLY A 466 -17.01 -9.28 -16.52
C GLY A 466 -16.10 -10.01 -15.51
N GLY A 467 -14.95 -9.45 -15.16
CA GLY A 467 -14.06 -9.95 -14.11
C GLY A 467 -14.62 -9.78 -12.69
N SER A 468 -14.08 -10.52 -11.73
CA SER A 468 -14.53 -10.55 -10.33
C SER A 468 -14.48 -9.17 -9.66
N SER A 469 -13.36 -8.45 -9.81
CA SER A 469 -13.17 -7.12 -9.24
C SER A 469 -14.00 -6.05 -9.96
N HIS A 470 -14.16 -6.18 -11.28
CA HIS A 470 -15.07 -5.33 -12.04
C HIS A 470 -16.52 -5.50 -11.57
N ALA A 471 -16.97 -6.73 -11.35
CA ALA A 471 -18.29 -7.06 -10.84
C ALA A 471 -18.48 -6.52 -9.41
N ASN A 472 -17.52 -6.73 -8.52
CA ASN A 472 -17.58 -6.23 -7.14
C ASN A 472 -17.67 -4.70 -7.06
N MET A 473 -16.95 -3.98 -7.93
CA MET A 473 -17.09 -2.52 -8.01
C MET A 473 -18.49 -2.10 -8.48
N THR A 474 -19.09 -2.86 -9.40
CA THR A 474 -20.46 -2.61 -9.89
C THR A 474 -21.48 -2.85 -8.78
N LEU A 475 -21.36 -3.99 -8.07
CA LEU A 475 -22.20 -4.32 -6.92
C LEU A 475 -22.12 -3.26 -5.82
N LEU A 476 -20.90 -2.79 -5.51
CA LEU A 476 -20.69 -1.69 -4.57
C LEU A 476 -21.49 -0.45 -4.99
N ILE A 477 -21.38 -0.01 -6.26
CA ILE A 477 -22.09 1.16 -6.75
C ILE A 477 -23.61 0.97 -6.68
N GLU A 478 -24.11 -0.18 -7.13
CA GLU A 478 -25.54 -0.52 -7.12
C GLU A 478 -26.14 -0.52 -5.70
N GLU A 479 -25.41 -1.06 -4.71
CA GLU A 479 -25.85 -1.04 -3.33
C GLU A 479 -25.95 0.39 -2.76
N ILE A 480 -24.99 1.26 -3.10
CA ILE A 480 -25.02 2.66 -2.68
C ILE A 480 -26.16 3.42 -3.36
N ILE A 481 -26.48 3.12 -4.62
CA ILE A 481 -27.68 3.64 -5.30
C ILE A 481 -28.94 3.23 -4.55
N ALA A 482 -29.08 1.94 -4.23
CA ALA A 482 -30.24 1.43 -3.51
C ALA A 482 -30.40 2.12 -2.14
N LYS A 483 -29.31 2.29 -1.41
CA LYS A 483 -29.31 3.01 -0.11
C LYS A 483 -29.68 4.49 -0.25
N SER A 484 -29.19 5.16 -1.28
CA SER A 484 -29.49 6.58 -1.53
C SER A 484 -30.96 6.82 -1.91
N ASN A 485 -31.58 5.87 -2.64
CA ASN A 485 -32.98 5.97 -3.06
C ASN A 485 -33.99 5.64 -1.96
N HIS A 486 -33.60 4.83 -0.96
CA HIS A 486 -34.46 4.43 0.17
C HIS A 486 -34.40 5.39 1.35
N GLY A 487 -34.08 6.68 1.14
CA GLY A 487 -33.95 7.72 2.17
C GLY A 487 -35.04 7.66 3.25
N GLY A 488 -34.70 7.06 4.38
CA GLY A 488 -35.56 6.82 5.52
C GLY A 488 -34.88 5.86 6.47
N PHE A 489 -34.04 6.39 7.36
CA PHE A 489 -33.54 5.64 8.51
C PHE A 489 -34.74 5.26 9.39
N SER A 490 -35.28 4.07 9.21
CA SER A 490 -36.10 3.43 10.24
C SER A 490 -35.16 2.93 11.32
N LEU A 491 -34.98 3.78 12.35
CA LEU A 491 -34.49 3.36 13.66
C LEU A 491 -35.48 2.33 14.21
N ASN A 492 -35.00 1.12 14.45
CA ASN A 492 -35.52 0.26 15.50
C ASN A 492 -34.43 0.08 16.53
#